data_AF-A0A971QQI0-F1
#
_entry.id   AF-A0A971QQI0-F1
#
_cell.length_a   1.000
_cell.length_b   1.000
_cell.length_c   1.000
_cell.angle_alpha   90.00
_cell.angle_beta   90.00
_cell.angle_gamma   90.00
#
_symmetry.space_group_name_H-M   'P 1'
#
loop_
_entity.id
_entity.type
_entity.pdbx_description
1 polymer ?
#
loop_
_entity_poly.entity_id
_entity_poly.type
_entity_poly.pdbx_seq_one_letter_code
_entity_poly.pdbx_strand_id
1 'polypeptide(L)'
;MEKQARAPLWPLVAFGIILLFHVTFPTGAAGQTGTMSVLPSLPPQGSGGTTLPDSLVSGVIVDPGGSLIQIIRVPGTPPSSLKVATATAASASATAVILEEMPAYIWSFGCSPTSAAMMAGYYDLHGYPDMYTGPANGGVAPLNNLGWGTASINGETRYLCPLSATRNGLDGRTTRGHVDDYWIKYGNSQTDPYLANNWAAHTPHDCAADFMGTNQSALSNRDGSTTFYYYVDNSPYSGKNSGDGGYGLQLFLESRGYKVVRRFSQYISGYNNLSRGFTFEQYKAEIDAGRPVMIHVEGHSMAGYGYDPTGNLVYVRDTWDLSEHTFPWGGSYAGSAHYAVSVLELEPPPVTSPSPDLTPAITVTPNVMNGEVSFEVIVRVTELGAGAATDPLTLVIPRDTRWSLDGPYASATKSLAGVDLNNDQWCYDASDPAYHVFRNNLGLGEGAMSTFGFKALFNSGNAKGVYTITTQILPGNNGETMTSNNSDSEKIDYFSH
;
A
#
# COMPACT_ATOMS: atom_id res chain seq x y z
N MET A 1 23.43 53.22 -45.64
CA MET A 1 22.82 52.81 -46.91
C MET A 1 22.07 51.52 -46.59
N GLU A 2 20.77 51.58 -46.31
CA GLU A 2 19.67 51.51 -47.28
C GLU A 2 19.67 50.19 -48.09
N LYS A 3 18.57 49.45 -48.24
CA LYS A 3 17.15 49.73 -47.91
C LYS A 3 16.34 48.43 -47.69
N GLN A 4 15.17 48.56 -47.07
CA GLN A 4 14.19 47.48 -46.85
C GLN A 4 13.40 47.12 -48.13
N ALA A 5 12.79 45.93 -48.16
CA ALA A 5 11.41 45.75 -48.63
C ALA A 5 10.76 44.50 -48.00
N ARG A 6 9.49 44.62 -47.57
CA ARG A 6 8.62 43.50 -47.13
C ARG A 6 7.71 43.07 -48.29
N ALA A 7 7.18 41.85 -48.25
CA ALA A 7 6.06 41.40 -49.10
C ALA A 7 4.90 40.82 -48.24
N PRO A 8 3.63 40.94 -48.64
CA PRO A 8 2.47 40.62 -47.78
C PRO A 8 1.68 39.33 -48.12
N LEU A 9 0.78 38.99 -47.19
CA LEU A 9 -0.33 38.01 -47.27
C LEU A 9 -1.31 38.38 -48.42
N TRP A 10 -2.25 37.57 -48.94
CA TRP A 10 -2.89 36.26 -48.65
C TRP A 10 -3.76 35.88 -49.90
N PRO A 11 -4.58 34.79 -49.96
CA PRO A 11 -4.53 33.44 -49.39
C PRO A 11 -4.68 32.34 -50.49
N LEU A 12 -4.57 31.05 -50.15
CA LEU A 12 -4.95 29.93 -51.04
C LEU A 12 -5.85 28.91 -50.32
N VAL A 13 -7.07 28.74 -50.85
CA VAL A 13 -8.00 27.68 -50.44
C VAL A 13 -7.58 26.38 -51.10
N ALA A 14 -7.28 25.34 -50.32
CA ALA A 14 -6.95 24.02 -50.82
C ALA A 14 -8.02 22.99 -50.39
N PHE A 15 -8.76 22.46 -51.36
CA PHE A 15 -9.59 21.27 -51.17
C PHE A 15 -8.69 20.04 -50.99
N GLY A 16 -8.71 19.42 -49.81
CA GLY A 16 -8.01 18.17 -49.52
C GLY A 16 -8.97 16.97 -49.57
N ILE A 17 -8.91 16.19 -50.65
CA ILE A 17 -9.58 14.89 -50.74
C ILE A 17 -8.77 13.88 -49.93
N ILE A 18 -9.38 13.24 -48.93
CA ILE A 18 -8.79 12.09 -48.22
C ILE A 18 -9.46 10.81 -48.72
N LEU A 19 -8.65 9.89 -49.26
CA LEU A 19 -9.11 8.53 -49.58
C LEU A 19 -9.36 7.76 -48.28
N LEU A 20 -10.58 7.26 -48.07
CA LEU A 20 -10.84 6.22 -47.08
C LEU A 20 -10.42 4.85 -47.63
N PHE A 21 -9.38 4.25 -47.05
CA PHE A 21 -9.20 2.81 -47.12
C PHE A 21 -10.19 2.14 -46.16
N HIS A 22 -11.06 1.28 -46.70
CA HIS A 22 -11.93 0.42 -45.89
C HIS A 22 -11.10 -0.72 -45.30
N VAL A 23 -11.02 -0.79 -43.97
CA VAL A 23 -10.66 -2.01 -43.24
C VAL A 23 -11.85 -2.38 -42.36
N THR A 24 -12.56 -3.44 -42.76
CA THR A 24 -13.71 -3.97 -42.02
C THR A 24 -13.26 -4.82 -40.85
N PHE A 25 -13.48 -4.32 -39.63
CA PHE A 25 -13.54 -5.15 -38.43
C PHE A 25 -15.01 -5.35 -38.04
N PRO A 26 -15.40 -6.50 -37.46
CA PRO A 26 -16.80 -6.82 -37.16
C PRO A 26 -17.39 -5.81 -36.17
N THR A 27 -18.62 -5.38 -36.47
CA THR A 27 -19.34 -4.34 -35.72
C THR A 27 -19.57 -4.73 -34.27
N GLY A 28 -19.16 -3.86 -33.34
CA GLY A 28 -19.51 -4.00 -31.93
C GLY A 28 -21.01 -3.91 -31.70
N ALA A 29 -21.51 -4.68 -30.72
CA ALA A 29 -22.84 -4.44 -30.18
C ALA A 29 -22.84 -3.07 -29.47
N ALA A 30 -23.76 -2.19 -29.88
CA ALA A 30 -23.88 -0.87 -29.30
C ALA A 30 -24.15 -0.96 -27.79
N GLY A 31 -23.48 -0.12 -27.00
CA GLY A 31 -23.79 0.04 -25.58
C GLY A 31 -25.22 0.56 -25.43
N GLN A 32 -26.14 -0.28 -24.97
CA GLN A 32 -27.46 0.16 -24.56
C GLN A 32 -27.38 0.75 -23.16
N THR A 33 -27.62 2.05 -23.06
CA THR A 33 -27.98 2.70 -21.79
C THR A 33 -29.41 2.29 -21.40
N GLY A 34 -29.56 1.02 -21.00
CA GLY A 34 -30.80 0.49 -20.45
C GLY A 34 -31.05 1.05 -19.05
N THR A 35 -32.15 1.76 -18.88
CA THR A 35 -32.58 2.27 -17.57
C THR A 35 -33.07 1.11 -16.69
N MET A 36 -32.43 0.89 -15.54
CA MET A 36 -32.85 -0.12 -14.56
C MET A 36 -34.27 0.19 -14.06
N SER A 37 -35.19 -0.78 -14.18
CA SER A 37 -36.55 -0.66 -13.65
C SER A 37 -36.60 -1.15 -12.20
N VAL A 38 -37.02 -0.28 -11.28
CA VAL A 38 -37.39 -0.69 -9.92
C VAL A 38 -38.72 -1.43 -9.98
N LEU A 39 -38.74 -2.70 -9.55
CA LEU A 39 -39.97 -3.48 -9.46
C LEU A 39 -40.76 -3.09 -8.20
N PRO A 40 -42.01 -2.63 -8.31
CA PRO A 40 -42.86 -2.42 -7.14
C PRO A 40 -43.35 -3.78 -6.62
N SER A 41 -43.10 -4.05 -5.34
CA SER A 41 -43.35 -5.31 -4.63
C SER A 41 -42.48 -6.51 -5.05
N LEU A 42 -41.97 -7.22 -4.03
CA LEU A 42 -41.25 -8.47 -4.19
C LEU A 42 -42.19 -9.55 -4.75
N PRO A 43 -41.75 -10.41 -5.69
CA PRO A 43 -42.48 -11.64 -5.97
C PRO A 43 -42.51 -12.48 -4.67
N PRO A 44 -43.61 -13.20 -4.37
CA PRO A 44 -43.73 -13.98 -3.15
C PRO A 44 -42.62 -15.05 -3.10
N GLN A 45 -41.66 -14.87 -2.19
CA GLN A 45 -40.58 -15.83 -2.00
C GLN A 45 -41.16 -17.16 -1.50
N GLY A 46 -40.72 -18.27 -2.10
CA GLY A 46 -41.19 -19.60 -1.75
C GLY A 46 -40.88 -19.94 -0.29
N SER A 47 -41.87 -20.47 0.42
CA SER A 47 -41.78 -20.76 1.85
C SER A 47 -40.79 -21.88 2.16
N GLY A 48 -39.61 -21.55 2.71
CA GLY A 48 -38.69 -22.55 3.27
C GLY A 48 -37.20 -22.17 3.35
N GLY A 49 -36.83 -21.26 4.25
CA GLY A 49 -35.43 -20.89 4.51
C GLY A 49 -35.30 -19.54 5.21
N THR A 50 -34.20 -19.31 5.92
CA THR A 50 -33.92 -18.07 6.68
C THR A 50 -33.62 -16.88 5.75
N THR A 51 -34.68 -16.24 5.26
CA THR A 51 -34.61 -14.98 4.52
C THR A 51 -34.01 -13.87 5.38
N LEU A 52 -33.11 -13.07 4.81
CA LEU A 52 -32.64 -11.84 5.44
C LEU A 52 -33.81 -10.99 5.96
N PRO A 53 -33.69 -10.34 7.13
CA PRO A 53 -34.70 -9.40 7.60
C PRO A 53 -35.03 -8.33 6.53
N ASP A 54 -36.33 -8.09 6.30
CA ASP A 54 -36.84 -7.07 5.35
C ASP A 54 -36.25 -5.67 5.63
N SER A 55 -35.83 -5.40 6.87
CA SER A 55 -35.18 -4.15 7.28
C SER A 55 -33.79 -3.92 6.66
N LEU A 56 -33.13 -4.97 6.17
CA LEU A 56 -31.83 -4.91 5.49
C LEU A 56 -31.99 -4.86 3.97
N VAL A 57 -33.03 -5.52 3.43
CA VAL A 57 -33.31 -5.56 1.99
C VAL A 57 -33.84 -4.20 1.53
N SER A 58 -32.99 -3.41 0.89
CA SER A 58 -33.34 -2.06 0.43
C SER A 58 -33.97 -2.03 -0.98
N GLY A 59 -33.96 -3.14 -1.72
CA GLY A 59 -34.65 -3.27 -2.99
C GLY A 59 -34.24 -4.48 -3.83
N VAL A 60 -34.86 -4.61 -5.00
CA VAL A 60 -34.45 -5.53 -6.08
C VAL A 60 -34.51 -4.77 -7.39
N ILE A 61 -33.49 -4.93 -8.22
CA ILE A 61 -33.39 -4.39 -9.58
C ILE A 61 -33.13 -5.52 -10.58
N VAL A 62 -33.24 -5.22 -11.87
CA VAL A 62 -32.94 -6.15 -12.96
C VAL A 62 -31.74 -5.62 -13.74
N ASP A 63 -30.76 -6.49 -14.02
CA ASP A 63 -29.63 -6.15 -14.89
C ASP A 63 -30.04 -6.12 -16.38
N PRO A 64 -29.18 -5.62 -17.30
CA PRO A 64 -29.48 -5.62 -18.74
C PRO A 64 -29.64 -7.01 -19.38
N GLY A 65 -29.22 -8.09 -18.70
CA GLY A 65 -29.39 -9.48 -19.13
C GLY A 65 -30.67 -10.15 -18.60
N GLY A 66 -31.44 -9.48 -17.74
CA GLY A 66 -32.65 -10.01 -17.10
C GLY A 66 -32.43 -10.66 -15.73
N SER A 67 -31.21 -10.65 -15.19
CA SER A 67 -30.88 -11.22 -13.88
C SER A 67 -31.37 -10.31 -12.75
N LEU A 68 -31.95 -10.89 -11.70
CA LEU A 68 -32.37 -10.14 -10.51
C LEU A 68 -31.18 -9.88 -9.57
N ILE A 69 -30.99 -8.63 -9.18
CA ILE A 69 -29.99 -8.20 -8.18
C ILE A 69 -30.73 -7.71 -6.94
N GLN A 70 -30.46 -8.33 -5.79
CA GLN A 70 -30.92 -7.88 -4.48
C GLN A 70 -29.96 -6.83 -3.92
N ILE A 71 -30.53 -5.78 -3.33
CA ILE A 71 -29.82 -4.64 -2.74
C ILE A 71 -29.92 -4.77 -1.22
N ILE A 72 -28.80 -4.94 -0.53
CA ILE A 72 -28.74 -5.15 0.92
C ILE A 72 -27.98 -4.00 1.56
N ARG A 73 -28.60 -3.37 2.54
CA ARG A 73 -27.98 -2.37 3.41
C ARG A 73 -27.43 -3.04 4.65
N VAL A 74 -26.17 -2.75 4.97
CA VAL A 74 -25.45 -3.27 6.14
C VAL A 74 -25.23 -2.09 7.11
N PRO A 75 -26.03 -1.96 8.19
CA PRO A 75 -25.94 -0.86 9.15
C PRO A 75 -25.13 -1.16 10.41
N GLY A 76 -24.46 -2.31 10.52
CA GLY A 76 -23.94 -2.86 11.77
C GLY A 76 -23.07 -1.91 12.59
N THR A 77 -23.33 -1.86 13.89
CA THR A 77 -22.63 -1.08 14.93
C THR A 77 -22.29 -2.01 16.10
N PRO A 78 -21.23 -1.75 16.90
CA PRO A 78 -20.96 -2.51 18.11
C PRO A 78 -22.18 -2.55 19.05
N PRO A 79 -22.52 -3.71 19.64
CA PRO A 79 -23.56 -3.81 20.66
C PRO A 79 -23.28 -2.88 21.84
N SER A 80 -24.31 -2.18 22.34
CA SER A 80 -24.16 -1.18 23.41
C SER A 80 -23.70 -1.74 24.77
N SER A 81 -23.70 -3.07 24.93
CA SER A 81 -23.18 -3.79 26.09
C SER A 81 -21.70 -4.18 25.97
N LEU A 82 -21.10 -4.05 24.78
CA LEU A 82 -19.75 -4.50 24.50
C LEU A 82 -18.73 -3.50 25.06
N LYS A 83 -17.91 -3.95 26.01
CA LYS A 83 -16.75 -3.19 26.48
C LYS A 83 -15.59 -3.51 25.55
N VAL A 84 -15.01 -2.47 24.93
CA VAL A 84 -13.79 -2.61 24.13
C VAL A 84 -12.72 -3.33 24.95
N ALA A 85 -12.43 -4.57 24.59
CA ALA A 85 -11.34 -5.33 25.15
C ALA A 85 -10.02 -4.90 24.49
N THR A 86 -8.98 -4.72 25.29
CA THR A 86 -7.60 -4.72 24.78
C THR A 86 -7.27 -6.14 24.31
N ALA A 87 -6.68 -6.26 23.11
CA ALA A 87 -6.38 -7.53 22.46
C ALA A 87 -5.86 -8.59 23.43
N THR A 88 -6.68 -9.60 23.71
CA THR A 88 -6.20 -10.84 24.33
C THR A 88 -5.54 -11.68 23.26
N ALA A 89 -4.31 -12.12 23.50
CA ALA A 89 -3.65 -13.12 22.64
C ALA A 89 -4.49 -14.40 22.66
N ALA A 90 -5.25 -14.62 21.60
CA ALA A 90 -5.88 -15.90 21.37
C ALA A 90 -4.80 -16.88 20.88
N SER A 91 -4.82 -18.07 21.45
CA SER A 91 -4.01 -19.17 20.96
C SER A 91 -4.70 -19.77 19.75
N ALA A 92 -4.32 -19.30 18.55
CA ALA A 92 -4.71 -19.95 17.31
C ALA A 92 -4.42 -21.46 17.39
N SER A 93 -5.34 -22.27 16.88
CA SER A 93 -5.20 -23.72 16.89
C SER A 93 -3.96 -24.15 16.09
N ALA A 94 -3.34 -25.28 16.45
CA ALA A 94 -2.21 -25.82 15.66
C ALA A 94 -2.61 -26.23 14.22
N THR A 95 -3.92 -26.28 13.92
CA THR A 95 -4.48 -26.49 12.58
C THR A 95 -4.94 -25.21 11.88
N ALA A 96 -4.91 -24.06 12.55
CA ALA A 96 -5.38 -22.80 11.98
C ALA A 96 -4.36 -22.21 10.99
N VAL A 97 -4.86 -21.60 9.92
CA VAL A 97 -4.10 -20.77 8.99
C VAL A 97 -4.57 -19.34 9.15
N ILE A 98 -3.64 -18.44 9.48
CA ILE A 98 -3.90 -17.04 9.83
C ILE A 98 -3.05 -16.15 8.93
N LEU A 99 -3.63 -15.06 8.43
CA LEU A 99 -2.91 -13.93 7.87
C LEU A 99 -2.34 -13.12 9.04
N GLU A 100 -1.03 -13.24 9.26
CA GLU A 100 -0.32 -12.50 10.29
C GLU A 100 -0.45 -10.98 10.10
N GLU A 101 -0.27 -10.23 11.18
CA GLU A 101 -0.32 -8.76 11.19
C GLU A 101 -1.63 -8.15 10.62
N MET A 102 -2.72 -8.92 10.52
CA MET A 102 -4.05 -8.41 10.17
C MET A 102 -4.52 -7.35 11.19
N PRO A 103 -4.68 -6.06 10.80
CA PRO A 103 -5.04 -4.99 11.72
C PRO A 103 -6.40 -5.21 12.37
N ALA A 104 -6.54 -4.79 13.63
CA ALA A 104 -7.80 -4.80 14.38
C ALA A 104 -8.25 -3.36 14.64
N TYR A 105 -9.30 -2.89 13.96
CA TYR A 105 -9.84 -1.54 14.09
C TYR A 105 -11.22 -1.55 14.72
N ILE A 106 -11.38 -0.78 15.80
CA ILE A 106 -12.67 -0.52 16.42
C ILE A 106 -13.48 0.41 15.52
N TRP A 107 -14.78 0.15 15.43
CA TRP A 107 -15.75 0.77 14.52
C TRP A 107 -15.58 2.28 14.35
N SER A 108 -15.33 2.69 13.10
CA SER A 108 -15.14 4.08 12.70
C SER A 108 -16.06 4.44 11.54
N PHE A 109 -17.24 4.98 11.88
CA PHE A 109 -18.25 5.52 10.96
C PHE A 109 -18.85 4.52 9.94
N GLY A 110 -18.73 3.22 10.19
CA GLY A 110 -19.35 2.13 9.44
C GLY A 110 -18.59 0.82 9.58
N CYS A 111 -19.28 -0.30 9.70
CA CYS A 111 -18.62 -1.62 9.83
C CYS A 111 -17.89 -2.03 8.54
N SER A 112 -18.51 -1.80 7.38
CA SER A 112 -17.94 -2.11 6.07
C SER A 112 -16.69 -1.28 5.73
N PRO A 113 -16.66 0.07 5.86
CA PRO A 113 -15.41 0.82 5.66
C PRO A 113 -14.36 0.55 6.74
N THR A 114 -14.75 0.21 7.99
CA THR A 114 -13.77 -0.23 9.00
C THR A 114 -13.14 -1.57 8.60
N SER A 115 -13.94 -2.50 8.05
CA SER A 115 -13.45 -3.78 7.51
C SER A 115 -12.55 -3.59 6.29
N ALA A 116 -12.94 -2.72 5.36
CA ALA A 116 -12.12 -2.31 4.22
C ALA A 116 -10.79 -1.69 4.66
N ALA A 117 -10.80 -0.83 5.68
CA ALA A 117 -9.60 -0.23 6.24
C ALA A 117 -8.66 -1.28 6.85
N MET A 118 -9.18 -2.29 7.55
CA MET A 118 -8.35 -3.40 8.07
C MET A 118 -7.75 -4.22 6.91
N MET A 119 -8.51 -4.51 5.86
CA MET A 119 -8.01 -5.21 4.67
C MET A 119 -6.94 -4.40 3.93
N ALA A 120 -7.13 -3.09 3.79
CA ALA A 120 -6.16 -2.19 3.15
C ALA A 120 -4.88 -2.04 3.99
N GLY A 121 -5.00 -1.93 5.32
CA GLY A 121 -3.85 -1.92 6.22
C GLY A 121 -3.08 -3.23 6.23
N TYR A 122 -3.75 -4.38 6.07
CA TYR A 122 -3.08 -5.65 5.83
C TYR A 122 -2.25 -5.62 4.53
N TYR A 123 -2.82 -5.15 3.42
CA TYR A 123 -2.09 -5.03 2.15
C TYR A 123 -0.91 -4.03 2.23
N ASP A 124 -1.07 -2.92 2.96
CA ASP A 124 0.00 -1.95 3.26
C ASP A 124 1.24 -2.61 3.87
N LEU A 125 1.02 -3.51 4.82
CA LEU A 125 2.05 -4.30 5.50
C LEU A 125 2.61 -5.44 4.61
N HIS A 126 1.87 -5.88 3.59
CA HIS A 126 2.16 -7.09 2.81
C HIS A 126 2.37 -6.80 1.31
N GLY A 127 3.32 -5.91 1.01
CA GLY A 127 3.83 -5.69 -0.34
C GLY A 127 3.05 -4.71 -1.21
N TYR A 128 1.99 -4.09 -0.69
CA TYR A 128 1.25 -3.03 -1.36
C TYR A 128 1.32 -1.72 -0.53
N PRO A 129 2.50 -1.08 -0.41
CA PRO A 129 2.69 0.15 0.38
C PRO A 129 1.80 1.31 -0.11
N ASP A 130 1.74 2.40 0.65
CA ASP A 130 0.94 3.59 0.31
C ASP A 130 -0.59 3.32 0.22
N MET A 131 -1.10 2.20 0.73
CA MET A 131 -2.54 2.06 1.00
C MET A 131 -2.95 3.04 2.09
N TYR A 132 -2.09 3.17 3.10
CA TYR A 132 -2.06 4.25 4.07
C TYR A 132 -0.92 5.22 3.73
N THR A 133 -1.22 6.52 3.74
CA THR A 133 -0.27 7.58 3.38
C THR A 133 -0.22 8.71 4.43
N GLY A 134 -0.66 8.41 5.65
CA GLY A 134 -0.76 9.38 6.74
C GLY A 134 0.47 9.40 7.66
N PRO A 135 0.63 10.40 8.54
CA PRO A 135 1.83 10.57 9.36
C PRO A 135 1.96 9.59 10.53
N ALA A 136 0.90 8.90 10.97
CA ALA A 136 1.00 7.92 12.05
C ALA A 136 1.91 6.73 11.68
N ASN A 137 2.54 6.11 12.69
CA ASN A 137 3.34 4.88 12.55
C ASN A 137 4.37 4.90 11.40
N GLY A 138 4.98 6.06 11.17
CA GLY A 138 6.05 6.22 10.16
C GLY A 138 5.60 6.17 8.71
N GLY A 139 4.29 6.29 8.43
CA GLY A 139 3.73 6.15 7.07
C GLY A 139 3.14 4.76 6.78
N VAL A 140 3.29 3.79 7.69
CA VAL A 140 2.78 2.42 7.53
C VAL A 140 1.51 2.22 8.36
N ALA A 141 0.51 1.52 7.83
CA ALA A 141 -0.76 1.28 8.48
C ALA A 141 -0.62 0.70 9.90
N PRO A 142 -1.08 1.39 10.95
CA PRO A 142 -1.07 0.86 12.32
C PRO A 142 -1.87 -0.45 12.45
N LEU A 143 -1.41 -1.37 13.30
CA LEU A 143 -2.13 -2.62 13.61
C LEU A 143 -3.43 -2.42 14.41
N ASN A 144 -3.64 -1.23 15.00
CA ASN A 144 -4.90 -0.86 15.64
C ASN A 144 -5.16 0.65 15.52
N ASN A 145 -6.40 1.07 15.72
CA ASN A 145 -6.81 2.46 15.56
C ASN A 145 -6.84 3.29 16.85
N LEU A 146 -6.25 2.80 17.96
CA LEU A 146 -6.21 3.54 19.22
C LEU A 146 -5.38 4.83 19.14
N GLY A 147 -4.32 4.83 18.32
CA GLY A 147 -3.39 5.96 18.19
C GLY A 147 -4.03 7.23 17.61
N TRP A 148 -5.08 7.10 16.78
CA TRP A 148 -5.85 8.24 16.26
C TRP A 148 -6.94 8.73 17.23
N GLY A 149 -7.21 7.98 18.31
CA GLY A 149 -8.14 8.38 19.36
C GLY A 149 -9.62 8.33 18.96
N THR A 150 -10.41 9.25 19.52
CA THR A 150 -11.87 9.32 19.35
C THR A 150 -12.35 10.75 19.11
N ALA A 151 -13.53 10.90 18.52
CA ALA A 151 -14.24 12.17 18.47
C ALA A 151 -15.65 12.03 19.06
N SER A 152 -16.12 13.06 19.75
CA SER A 152 -17.51 13.20 20.20
C SER A 152 -18.28 14.09 19.22
N ILE A 153 -19.27 13.52 18.54
CA ILE A 153 -20.06 14.20 17.51
C ILE A 153 -21.54 14.00 17.84
N ASN A 154 -22.31 15.09 17.97
CA ASN A 154 -23.75 15.09 18.27
C ASN A 154 -24.19 14.18 19.44
N GLY A 155 -23.33 14.06 20.45
CA GLY A 155 -23.58 13.24 21.65
C GLY A 155 -23.05 11.80 21.58
N GLU A 156 -22.45 11.39 20.46
CA GLU A 156 -21.87 10.05 20.27
C GLU A 156 -20.35 10.10 20.21
N THR A 157 -19.66 9.24 20.99
CA THR A 157 -18.22 9.02 20.83
C THR A 157 -17.96 7.93 19.79
N ARG A 158 -17.02 8.20 18.86
CA ARG A 158 -16.60 7.27 17.80
C ARG A 158 -15.08 7.19 17.74
N TYR A 159 -14.54 6.00 17.49
CA TYR A 159 -13.12 5.82 17.19
C TYR A 159 -12.78 6.39 15.81
N LEU A 160 -11.56 6.89 15.66
CA LEU A 160 -11.08 7.49 14.42
C LEU A 160 -10.19 6.49 13.66
N CYS A 161 -10.34 6.45 12.34
CA CYS A 161 -9.47 5.70 11.44
C CYS A 161 -9.49 6.40 10.08
N PRO A 162 -8.40 7.06 9.65
CA PRO A 162 -8.38 7.85 8.41
C PRO A 162 -8.57 7.01 7.16
N LEU A 163 -8.18 5.72 7.18
CA LEU A 163 -8.48 4.75 6.14
C LEU A 163 -9.98 4.44 6.01
N SER A 164 -10.71 4.38 7.14
CA SER A 164 -12.16 4.14 7.15
C SER A 164 -12.92 5.40 6.76
N ALA A 165 -12.73 6.49 7.52
CA ALA A 165 -13.45 7.74 7.36
C ALA A 165 -12.57 8.96 7.73
N THR A 166 -12.32 9.84 6.75
CA THR A 166 -11.55 11.08 6.95
C THR A 166 -12.35 12.14 7.71
N ARG A 167 -11.63 13.03 8.40
CA ARG A 167 -12.21 14.18 9.10
C ARG A 167 -11.19 15.31 9.23
N ASN A 168 -11.64 16.56 9.25
CA ASN A 168 -10.80 17.70 9.59
C ASN A 168 -10.18 17.55 10.99
N GLY A 169 -8.87 17.78 11.09
CA GLY A 169 -8.09 17.60 12.31
C GLY A 169 -7.72 16.14 12.65
N LEU A 170 -8.11 15.16 11.82
CA LEU A 170 -7.64 13.77 11.94
C LEU A 170 -6.40 13.58 11.07
N ASP A 171 -5.35 13.00 11.66
CA ASP A 171 -4.18 12.46 10.93
C ASP A 171 -3.49 13.48 9.99
N GLY A 172 -3.37 14.72 10.46
CA GLY A 172 -2.76 15.83 9.71
C GLY A 172 -3.69 16.52 8.70
N ARG A 173 -4.91 16.03 8.47
CA ARG A 173 -5.88 16.68 7.58
C ARG A 173 -6.32 18.04 8.11
N THR A 174 -6.28 19.06 7.25
CA THR A 174 -6.67 20.46 7.57
C THR A 174 -7.94 20.93 6.87
N THR A 175 -8.57 20.07 6.08
CA THR A 175 -9.80 20.30 5.30
C THR A 175 -10.92 19.36 5.76
N ARG A 176 -12.17 19.64 5.38
CA ARG A 176 -13.28 18.69 5.60
C ARG A 176 -12.97 17.32 4.99
N GLY A 177 -13.40 16.27 5.67
CA GLY A 177 -13.41 14.91 5.14
C GLY A 177 -14.79 14.28 5.26
N HIS A 178 -14.85 12.97 5.00
CA HIS A 178 -16.06 12.16 5.04
C HIS A 178 -17.00 12.46 6.22
N VAL A 179 -16.46 12.47 7.44
CA VAL A 179 -17.24 12.66 8.66
C VAL A 179 -17.82 14.07 8.77
N ASP A 180 -17.14 15.09 8.25
CA ASP A 180 -17.64 16.47 8.30
C ASP A 180 -18.75 16.72 7.27
N ASP A 181 -18.73 16.01 6.15
CA ASP A 181 -19.68 16.20 5.04
C ASP A 181 -20.93 15.34 5.15
N TYR A 182 -20.82 14.10 5.63
CA TYR A 182 -21.91 13.11 5.60
C TYR A 182 -22.46 12.76 7.00
N TRP A 183 -21.63 12.71 8.04
CA TRP A 183 -22.07 12.14 9.32
C TRP A 183 -22.82 13.13 10.21
N ILE A 184 -23.99 12.72 10.71
CA ILE A 184 -24.72 13.40 11.79
C ILE A 184 -24.66 12.57 13.08
N LYS A 185 -25.22 11.35 13.07
CA LYS A 185 -25.28 10.40 14.19
C LYS A 185 -25.75 9.04 13.70
N TYR A 186 -25.39 7.96 14.38
CA TYR A 186 -25.75 6.61 13.96
C TYR A 186 -27.25 6.44 13.63
N GLY A 187 -27.53 5.82 12.49
CA GLY A 187 -28.87 5.53 11.97
C GLY A 187 -29.62 6.72 11.38
N ASN A 188 -29.03 7.92 11.30
CA ASN A 188 -29.68 9.07 10.67
C ASN A 188 -29.95 8.84 9.18
N SER A 189 -31.04 9.40 8.68
CA SER A 189 -31.54 9.33 7.29
C SER A 189 -31.89 10.71 6.72
N GLN A 190 -31.52 11.77 7.43
CA GLN A 190 -31.65 13.15 6.98
C GLN A 190 -30.60 13.49 5.91
N THR A 191 -30.83 14.58 5.19
CA THR A 191 -29.89 15.18 4.24
C THR A 191 -28.51 15.40 4.86
N ASP A 192 -27.46 14.98 4.14
CA ASP A 192 -26.06 15.09 4.55
C ASP A 192 -25.68 16.54 4.95
N PRO A 193 -24.82 16.74 5.99
CA PRO A 193 -24.31 18.04 6.40
C PRO A 193 -23.85 18.97 5.27
N TYR A 194 -23.15 18.47 4.24
CA TYR A 194 -22.67 19.32 3.14
C TYR A 194 -23.82 19.94 2.33
N LEU A 195 -24.86 19.14 2.04
CA LEU A 195 -26.08 19.58 1.36
C LEU A 195 -26.90 20.51 2.27
N ALA A 196 -27.11 20.13 3.53
CA ALA A 196 -27.91 20.87 4.49
C ALA A 196 -27.34 22.27 4.80
N ASN A 197 -26.01 22.41 4.79
CA ASN A 197 -25.30 23.68 5.04
C ASN A 197 -24.79 24.35 3.76
N ASN A 198 -25.15 23.83 2.57
CA ASN A 198 -24.82 24.38 1.25
C ASN A 198 -23.31 24.66 1.07
N TRP A 199 -22.46 23.68 1.38
CA TRP A 199 -21.03 23.69 1.02
C TRP A 199 -20.70 22.54 0.07
N ALA A 200 -19.63 22.67 -0.71
CA ALA A 200 -19.15 21.58 -1.55
C ALA A 200 -18.57 20.46 -0.68
N ALA A 201 -18.97 19.21 -0.93
CA ALA A 201 -18.32 18.04 -0.35
C ALA A 201 -16.82 18.03 -0.71
N HIS A 202 -16.01 17.41 0.13
CA HIS A 202 -14.57 17.32 -0.07
C HIS A 202 -14.23 16.58 -1.37
N THR A 203 -13.09 16.96 -1.94
CA THR A 203 -12.53 16.36 -3.15
C THR A 203 -11.00 16.40 -3.08
N PRO A 204 -10.28 15.37 -3.53
CA PRO A 204 -10.79 14.07 -4.00
C PRO A 204 -11.45 13.24 -2.89
N HIS A 205 -12.03 12.09 -3.26
CA HIS A 205 -12.40 11.05 -2.29
C HIS A 205 -11.13 10.41 -1.73
N ASP A 206 -11.05 10.22 -0.42
CA ASP A 206 -9.77 9.96 0.27
C ASP A 206 -9.76 8.67 1.11
N CYS A 207 -10.93 8.16 1.52
CA CYS A 207 -11.06 6.98 2.39
C CYS A 207 -12.11 5.97 1.93
N ALA A 208 -12.07 4.76 2.49
CA ALA A 208 -12.95 3.66 2.10
C ALA A 208 -14.44 4.04 2.14
N ALA A 209 -14.89 4.80 3.15
CA ALA A 209 -16.27 5.25 3.26
C ALA A 209 -16.73 6.18 2.11
N ASP A 210 -15.82 6.95 1.50
CA ASP A 210 -16.14 7.82 0.35
C ASP A 210 -16.46 6.99 -0.90
N PHE A 211 -15.60 6.01 -1.20
CA PHE A 211 -15.75 5.15 -2.37
C PHE A 211 -16.85 4.10 -2.21
N MET A 212 -17.01 3.55 -1.00
CA MET A 212 -18.10 2.62 -0.66
C MET A 212 -19.47 3.31 -0.52
N GLY A 213 -19.52 4.65 -0.55
CA GLY A 213 -20.76 5.40 -0.43
C GLY A 213 -21.40 5.35 0.96
N THR A 214 -20.65 4.93 1.99
CA THR A 214 -21.13 4.80 3.37
C THR A 214 -21.63 6.16 3.88
N ASN A 215 -22.66 6.17 4.74
CA ASN A 215 -23.28 7.37 5.31
C ASN A 215 -24.04 8.29 4.32
N GLN A 216 -23.70 8.29 3.02
CA GLN A 216 -24.22 9.25 2.04
C GLN A 216 -25.73 9.12 1.79
N SER A 217 -26.50 10.13 2.24
CA SER A 217 -27.96 10.21 2.04
C SER A 217 -28.38 10.21 0.56
N ALA A 218 -27.53 10.78 -0.31
CA ALA A 218 -27.75 10.79 -1.76
C ALA A 218 -27.73 9.39 -2.41
N LEU A 219 -27.01 8.44 -1.80
CA LEU A 219 -27.00 7.02 -2.17
C LEU A 219 -28.04 6.20 -1.38
N SER A 220 -28.99 6.89 -0.75
CA SER A 220 -29.97 6.35 0.19
C SER A 220 -29.35 5.64 1.40
N ASN A 221 -28.04 5.76 1.66
CA ASN A 221 -27.42 5.21 2.86
C ASN A 221 -27.77 6.07 4.09
N ARG A 222 -27.77 5.42 5.25
CA ARG A 222 -27.89 6.04 6.57
C ARG A 222 -26.53 6.11 7.22
N ASP A 223 -26.37 7.01 8.19
CA ASP A 223 -25.21 7.02 9.08
C ASP A 223 -24.98 5.63 9.70
N GLY A 224 -23.77 5.11 9.50
CA GLY A 224 -23.29 3.79 9.90
C GLY A 224 -23.47 2.69 8.84
N SER A 225 -24.13 2.98 7.71
CA SER A 225 -24.53 1.95 6.74
C SER A 225 -23.92 2.08 5.35
N THR A 226 -23.61 0.91 4.78
CA THR A 226 -23.12 0.71 3.40
C THR A 226 -24.09 -0.20 2.66
N THR A 227 -24.22 -0.06 1.35
CA THR A 227 -25.09 -0.91 0.52
C THR A 227 -24.24 -1.88 -0.32
N PHE A 228 -24.69 -3.11 -0.46
CA PHE A 228 -24.06 -4.16 -1.28
C PHE A 228 -25.10 -4.80 -2.20
N TYR A 229 -24.63 -5.28 -3.35
CA TYR A 229 -25.46 -5.85 -4.40
C TYR A 229 -25.09 -7.32 -4.64
N TYR A 230 -26.10 -8.18 -4.80
CA TYR A 230 -25.92 -9.63 -4.99
C TYR A 230 -26.93 -10.16 -6.00
N TYR A 231 -26.53 -11.08 -6.88
CA TYR A 231 -27.51 -11.77 -7.72
C TYR A 231 -28.34 -12.77 -6.91
N VAL A 232 -29.66 -12.76 -7.11
CA VAL A 232 -30.63 -13.63 -6.43
C VAL A 232 -30.43 -15.12 -6.76
N ASP A 233 -29.73 -15.43 -7.86
CA ASP A 233 -29.38 -16.80 -8.29
C ASP A 233 -28.07 -17.33 -7.67
N ASN A 234 -27.53 -16.63 -6.66
CA ASN A 234 -26.24 -16.85 -6.00
C ASN A 234 -25.02 -16.86 -6.95
N SER A 235 -25.12 -16.28 -8.15
CA SER A 235 -23.93 -16.01 -8.98
C SER A 235 -23.06 -14.89 -8.40
N PRO A 236 -21.74 -14.87 -8.68
CA PRO A 236 -20.86 -13.78 -8.25
C PRO A 236 -21.29 -12.46 -8.87
N TYR A 237 -21.68 -11.48 -8.06
CA TYR A 237 -22.02 -10.15 -8.53
C TYR A 237 -20.76 -9.29 -8.69
N SER A 238 -20.45 -8.90 -9.92
CA SER A 238 -19.33 -8.02 -10.29
C SER A 238 -19.78 -6.76 -11.02
N GLY A 239 -21.00 -6.28 -10.77
CA GLY A 239 -21.51 -5.02 -11.31
C GLY A 239 -20.74 -3.78 -10.80
N LYS A 240 -21.03 -2.63 -11.41
CA LYS A 240 -20.39 -1.32 -11.14
C LYS A 240 -21.40 -0.26 -10.67
N ASN A 241 -22.42 -0.69 -9.94
CA ASN A 241 -23.50 0.19 -9.49
C ASN A 241 -22.95 1.23 -8.48
N SER A 242 -23.38 2.48 -8.62
CA SER A 242 -22.99 3.54 -7.69
C SER A 242 -23.48 3.21 -6.28
N GLY A 243 -22.60 3.35 -5.29
CA GLY A 243 -22.89 2.99 -3.89
C GLY A 243 -22.91 1.49 -3.59
N ASP A 244 -22.44 0.62 -4.49
CA ASP A 244 -22.08 -0.75 -4.14
C ASP A 244 -20.76 -0.77 -3.36
N GLY A 245 -20.78 -1.21 -2.11
CA GLY A 245 -19.61 -1.30 -1.24
C GLY A 245 -18.53 -2.24 -1.78
N GLY A 246 -18.92 -3.29 -2.52
CA GLY A 246 -17.98 -4.16 -3.21
C GLY A 246 -17.18 -3.41 -4.28
N TYR A 247 -17.87 -2.72 -5.20
CA TYR A 247 -17.23 -1.89 -6.21
C TYR A 247 -16.49 -0.67 -5.62
N GLY A 248 -17.02 -0.07 -4.56
CA GLY A 248 -16.38 1.03 -3.84
C GLY A 248 -15.05 0.63 -3.20
N LEU A 249 -14.96 -0.57 -2.63
CA LEU A 249 -13.69 -1.11 -2.16
C LEU A 249 -12.68 -1.29 -3.30
N GLN A 250 -13.14 -1.73 -4.49
CA GLN A 250 -12.28 -1.76 -5.68
C GLN A 250 -11.76 -0.35 -6.04
N LEU A 251 -12.66 0.64 -6.11
CA LEU A 251 -12.29 2.02 -6.44
C LEU A 251 -11.33 2.65 -5.41
N PHE A 252 -11.47 2.31 -4.13
CA PHE A 252 -10.57 2.76 -3.07
C PHE A 252 -9.14 2.22 -3.30
N LEU A 253 -8.99 0.92 -3.57
CA LEU A 253 -7.68 0.31 -3.84
C LEU A 253 -7.08 0.83 -5.18
N GLU A 254 -7.92 1.06 -6.19
CA GLU A 254 -7.53 1.71 -7.45
C GLU A 254 -7.09 3.17 -7.25
N SER A 255 -7.65 3.90 -6.28
CA SER A 255 -7.19 5.26 -5.92
C SER A 255 -5.80 5.30 -5.29
N ARG A 256 -5.29 4.16 -4.82
CA ARG A 256 -3.92 3.98 -4.31
C ARG A 256 -2.94 3.48 -5.37
N GLY A 257 -3.36 3.44 -6.64
CA GLY A 257 -2.53 3.01 -7.76
C GLY A 257 -2.55 1.50 -8.02
N TYR A 258 -3.28 0.72 -7.23
CA TYR A 258 -3.34 -0.74 -7.36
C TYR A 258 -4.44 -1.21 -8.30
N LYS A 259 -4.18 -2.31 -9.01
CA LYS A 259 -5.14 -2.88 -9.96
C LYS A 259 -5.88 -4.05 -9.35
N VAL A 260 -7.20 -3.95 -9.28
CA VAL A 260 -8.07 -5.07 -8.86
C VAL A 260 -8.36 -5.95 -10.07
N VAL A 261 -7.81 -7.17 -10.09
CA VAL A 261 -7.98 -8.13 -11.21
C VAL A 261 -9.26 -8.95 -11.11
N ARG A 262 -9.77 -9.16 -9.88
CA ARG A 262 -11.05 -9.83 -9.62
C ARG A 262 -11.71 -9.19 -8.41
N ARG A 263 -12.99 -8.85 -8.50
CA ARG A 263 -13.84 -8.49 -7.35
C ARG A 263 -15.27 -8.93 -7.58
N PHE A 264 -15.88 -9.50 -6.56
CA PHE A 264 -17.32 -9.80 -6.54
C PHE A 264 -17.88 -9.87 -5.12
N SER A 265 -19.20 -9.69 -5.01
CA SER A 265 -19.99 -10.00 -3.82
C SER A 265 -20.87 -11.22 -4.11
N GLN A 266 -20.96 -12.18 -3.19
CA GLN A 266 -21.69 -13.43 -3.42
C GLN A 266 -22.25 -14.02 -2.12
N TYR A 267 -23.47 -14.56 -2.16
CA TYR A 267 -24.00 -15.41 -1.10
C TYR A 267 -23.14 -16.67 -0.92
N ILE A 268 -23.04 -17.17 0.30
CA ILE A 268 -22.32 -18.43 0.57
C ILE A 268 -23.15 -19.64 0.14
N SER A 269 -22.47 -20.72 -0.25
CA SER A 269 -23.10 -22.00 -0.57
C SER A 269 -23.84 -22.55 0.65
N GLY A 270 -25.08 -23.00 0.46
CA GLY A 270 -25.97 -23.46 1.53
C GLY A 270 -26.88 -22.38 2.10
N TYR A 271 -26.58 -21.09 1.87
CA TYR A 271 -27.49 -20.01 2.24
C TYR A 271 -28.82 -20.13 1.46
N ASN A 272 -29.95 -19.92 2.15
CA ASN A 272 -31.30 -20.17 1.62
C ASN A 272 -31.52 -21.56 0.97
N ASN A 273 -30.81 -22.59 1.45
CA ASN A 273 -30.84 -23.96 0.91
C ASN A 273 -30.39 -24.07 -0.57
N LEU A 274 -29.71 -23.05 -1.11
CA LEU A 274 -29.18 -23.06 -2.47
C LEU A 274 -27.78 -23.69 -2.48
N SER A 275 -27.57 -24.67 -3.36
CA SER A 275 -26.30 -25.37 -3.55
C SER A 275 -25.23 -24.56 -4.29
N ARG A 276 -25.59 -23.37 -4.78
CA ARG A 276 -24.69 -22.42 -5.45
C ARG A 276 -24.36 -21.29 -4.50
N GLY A 277 -23.10 -20.86 -4.49
CA GLY A 277 -22.60 -19.76 -3.68
C GLY A 277 -21.11 -19.92 -3.43
N PHE A 278 -20.52 -19.00 -2.68
CA PHE A 278 -19.12 -19.07 -2.28
C PHE A 278 -18.93 -20.11 -1.16
N THR A 279 -17.91 -20.97 -1.28
CA THR A 279 -17.69 -22.11 -0.38
C THR A 279 -16.58 -21.86 0.64
N PHE A 280 -16.57 -22.62 1.74
CA PHE A 280 -15.47 -22.57 2.71
C PHE A 280 -14.12 -22.95 2.10
N GLU A 281 -14.10 -23.91 1.15
CA GLU A 281 -12.87 -24.26 0.41
C GLU A 281 -12.37 -23.12 -0.49
N GLN A 282 -13.27 -22.32 -1.06
CA GLN A 282 -12.85 -21.10 -1.76
C GLN A 282 -12.36 -20.02 -0.79
N TYR A 283 -12.97 -19.87 0.39
CA TYR A 283 -12.47 -18.96 1.43
C TYR A 283 -11.05 -19.34 1.87
N LYS A 284 -10.80 -20.63 2.13
CA LYS A 284 -9.47 -21.16 2.42
C LYS A 284 -8.47 -20.81 1.32
N ALA A 285 -8.85 -21.00 0.05
CA ALA A 285 -7.99 -20.66 -1.09
C ALA A 285 -7.72 -19.15 -1.29
N GLU A 286 -8.52 -18.25 -0.73
CA GLU A 286 -8.16 -16.82 -0.64
C GLU A 286 -7.14 -16.58 0.47
N ILE A 287 -7.37 -17.14 1.67
CA ILE A 287 -6.46 -17.03 2.83
C ILE A 287 -5.09 -17.66 2.54
N ASP A 288 -5.06 -18.88 2.00
CA ASP A 288 -3.84 -19.62 1.62
C ASP A 288 -2.99 -18.84 0.58
N ALA A 289 -3.62 -17.91 -0.15
CA ALA A 289 -3.00 -17.08 -1.15
C ALA A 289 -2.79 -15.62 -0.69
N GLY A 290 -2.83 -15.37 0.63
CA GLY A 290 -2.52 -14.06 1.22
C GLY A 290 -3.59 -13.00 1.02
N ARG A 291 -4.87 -13.38 0.85
CA ARG A 291 -5.97 -12.43 0.58
C ARG A 291 -7.07 -12.49 1.64
N PRO A 292 -7.24 -11.44 2.47
CA PRO A 292 -8.38 -11.35 3.37
C PRO A 292 -9.68 -11.21 2.58
N VAL A 293 -10.79 -11.64 3.18
CA VAL A 293 -12.13 -11.61 2.56
C VAL A 293 -13.09 -10.83 3.46
N MET A 294 -13.92 -9.96 2.89
CA MET A 294 -14.95 -9.28 3.68
C MET A 294 -16.10 -10.26 3.95
N ILE A 295 -16.33 -10.57 5.22
CA ILE A 295 -17.37 -11.48 5.69
C ILE A 295 -18.62 -10.67 6.01
N HIS A 296 -19.79 -11.13 5.53
CA HIS A 296 -21.08 -10.50 5.83
C HIS A 296 -21.97 -11.45 6.64
N VAL A 297 -22.26 -11.03 7.88
CA VAL A 297 -23.32 -11.62 8.71
C VAL A 297 -24.51 -10.67 8.72
N GLU A 298 -25.70 -11.14 9.11
CA GLU A 298 -26.93 -10.33 9.03
C GLU A 298 -26.76 -8.92 9.63
N GLY A 299 -26.80 -7.92 8.75
CA GLY A 299 -26.68 -6.51 9.11
C GLY A 299 -25.26 -6.02 9.41
N HIS A 300 -24.21 -6.85 9.37
CA HIS A 300 -22.84 -6.49 9.77
C HIS A 300 -21.76 -6.96 8.78
N SER A 301 -20.62 -6.25 8.72
CA SER A 301 -19.43 -6.62 7.93
C SER A 301 -18.20 -6.71 8.81
N MET A 302 -17.35 -7.69 8.51
CA MET A 302 -16.13 -8.02 9.24
C MET A 302 -15.01 -8.35 8.25
N ALA A 303 -13.74 -8.27 8.66
CA ALA A 303 -12.63 -8.76 7.84
C ALA A 303 -12.25 -10.19 8.26
N GLY A 304 -12.44 -11.16 7.37
CA GLY A 304 -11.98 -12.54 7.54
C GLY A 304 -10.51 -12.67 7.13
N TYR A 305 -9.70 -13.21 8.04
CA TYR A 305 -8.23 -13.23 7.93
C TYR A 305 -7.62 -14.60 8.27
N GLY A 306 -8.44 -15.63 8.42
CA GLY A 306 -7.95 -16.97 8.75
C GLY A 306 -9.04 -18.02 8.84
N TYR A 307 -8.64 -19.28 8.96
CA TYR A 307 -9.55 -20.42 9.15
C TYR A 307 -8.97 -21.50 10.06
N ASP A 308 -9.82 -22.31 10.69
CA ASP A 308 -9.45 -23.63 11.20
C ASP A 308 -10.29 -24.69 10.44
N PRO A 309 -9.67 -25.65 9.73
CA PRO A 309 -10.41 -26.76 9.12
C PRO A 309 -11.09 -27.63 10.20
N THR A 310 -10.58 -27.64 11.43
CA THR A 310 -11.25 -28.28 12.57
C THR A 310 -12.48 -27.47 12.97
N GLY A 311 -13.66 -27.98 12.63
CA GLY A 311 -14.93 -27.30 12.92
C GLY A 311 -15.34 -26.22 11.91
N ASN A 312 -14.61 -26.10 10.80
CA ASN A 312 -14.84 -25.11 9.74
C ASN A 312 -14.95 -23.67 10.27
N LEU A 313 -14.05 -23.26 11.16
CA LEU A 313 -14.07 -21.93 11.76
C LEU A 313 -13.48 -20.89 10.80
N VAL A 314 -14.05 -19.69 10.81
CA VAL A 314 -13.41 -18.48 10.28
C VAL A 314 -12.86 -17.63 11.42
N TYR A 315 -11.70 -17.04 11.22
CA TYR A 315 -11.13 -16.00 12.07
C TYR A 315 -11.47 -14.63 11.49
N VAL A 316 -12.02 -13.75 12.31
CA VAL A 316 -12.52 -12.43 11.90
C VAL A 316 -12.07 -11.30 12.82
N ARG A 317 -11.84 -10.13 12.23
CA ARG A 317 -11.81 -8.85 12.93
C ARG A 317 -13.22 -8.26 12.86
N ASP A 318 -13.90 -8.24 13.99
CA ASP A 318 -15.35 -7.98 14.10
C ASP A 318 -15.73 -6.48 14.03
N THR A 319 -14.75 -5.58 14.04
CA THR A 319 -14.88 -4.12 14.20
C THR A 319 -15.37 -3.64 15.57
N TRP A 320 -15.62 -4.51 16.56
CA TRP A 320 -16.19 -4.09 17.84
C TRP A 320 -15.14 -3.97 18.94
N ASP A 321 -14.12 -4.82 18.93
CA ASP A 321 -12.95 -4.70 19.80
C ASP A 321 -11.63 -5.09 19.08
N LEU A 322 -10.56 -5.29 19.85
CA LEU A 322 -9.22 -5.59 19.33
C LEU A 322 -8.85 -7.08 19.45
N SER A 323 -9.79 -7.93 19.87
CA SER A 323 -9.55 -9.34 20.10
C SER A 323 -9.55 -10.13 18.79
N GLU A 324 -9.14 -11.39 18.89
CA GLU A 324 -9.42 -12.39 17.88
C GLU A 324 -10.80 -13.01 18.11
N HIS A 325 -11.58 -13.14 17.05
CA HIS A 325 -12.93 -13.69 17.08
C HIS A 325 -13.06 -14.83 16.07
N THR A 326 -13.82 -15.86 16.41
CA THR A 326 -14.14 -16.96 15.50
C THR A 326 -15.61 -17.34 15.52
N PHE A 327 -16.08 -17.93 14.42
CA PHE A 327 -17.35 -18.65 14.36
C PHE A 327 -17.36 -19.68 13.21
N PRO A 328 -18.29 -20.67 13.20
CA PRO A 328 -18.36 -21.65 12.11
C PRO A 328 -18.84 -21.04 10.78
N TRP A 329 -18.23 -21.46 9.67
CA TRP A 329 -18.68 -21.09 8.31
C TRP A 329 -20.15 -21.46 8.10
N GLY A 330 -20.96 -20.52 7.57
CA GLY A 330 -22.41 -20.66 7.45
C GLY A 330 -23.19 -20.77 8.77
N GLY A 331 -22.51 -20.59 9.91
CA GLY A 331 -23.11 -20.48 11.23
C GLY A 331 -23.58 -19.06 11.55
N SER A 332 -23.53 -18.71 12.83
CA SER A 332 -23.94 -17.40 13.35
C SER A 332 -22.85 -16.79 14.20
N TYR A 333 -22.60 -15.49 14.02
CA TYR A 333 -21.75 -14.67 14.88
C TYR A 333 -22.62 -13.70 15.69
N ALA A 334 -22.52 -13.74 17.02
CA ALA A 334 -23.31 -12.90 17.94
C ALA A 334 -24.84 -12.87 17.66
N GLY A 335 -25.39 -13.97 17.16
CA GLY A 335 -26.82 -14.11 16.78
C GLY A 335 -27.17 -13.67 15.36
N SER A 336 -26.20 -13.19 14.57
CA SER A 336 -26.37 -12.81 13.17
C SER A 336 -25.87 -13.92 12.24
N ALA A 337 -26.70 -14.40 11.32
CA ALA A 337 -26.33 -15.50 10.41
C ALA A 337 -25.30 -15.05 9.35
N HIS A 338 -24.32 -15.90 9.03
CA HIS A 338 -23.39 -15.67 7.92
C HIS A 338 -24.10 -16.00 6.60
N TYR A 339 -24.23 -15.01 5.71
CA TYR A 339 -25.02 -15.13 4.49
C TYR A 339 -24.20 -14.89 3.20
N ALA A 340 -23.15 -14.06 3.25
CA ALA A 340 -22.41 -13.66 2.06
C ALA A 340 -20.96 -13.24 2.35
N VAL A 341 -20.19 -13.09 1.28
CA VAL A 341 -18.85 -12.49 1.28
C VAL A 341 -18.71 -11.43 0.19
N SER A 342 -17.74 -10.53 0.34
CA SER A 342 -17.15 -9.77 -0.77
C SER A 342 -15.66 -10.11 -0.88
N VAL A 343 -15.27 -10.57 -2.06
CA VAL A 343 -13.93 -11.08 -2.39
C VAL A 343 -13.26 -10.11 -3.34
N LEU A 344 -11.96 -9.87 -3.13
CA LEU A 344 -11.12 -9.10 -4.04
C LEU A 344 -9.76 -9.77 -4.23
N GLU A 345 -9.17 -9.54 -5.41
CA GLU A 345 -7.83 -9.94 -5.78
C GLU A 345 -7.15 -8.74 -6.45
N LEU A 346 -6.01 -8.33 -5.90
CA LEU A 346 -5.11 -7.39 -6.55
C LEU A 346 -4.24 -8.13 -7.56
N GLU A 347 -3.79 -7.44 -8.61
CA GLU A 347 -2.62 -7.87 -9.37
C GLU A 347 -1.46 -8.09 -8.38
N PRO A 348 -0.60 -9.13 -8.54
CA PRO A 348 0.49 -9.39 -7.58
C PRO A 348 1.28 -8.12 -7.28
N PRO A 349 1.76 -7.96 -6.02
CA PRO A 349 2.40 -6.72 -5.62
C PRO A 349 3.57 -6.41 -6.56
N PRO A 350 3.82 -5.12 -6.89
CA PRO A 350 5.03 -4.75 -7.59
C PRO A 350 6.21 -5.38 -6.86
N VAL A 351 7.08 -6.10 -7.56
CA VAL A 351 8.25 -6.72 -6.92
C VAL A 351 9.16 -5.62 -6.39
N THR A 352 9.00 -5.30 -5.11
CA THR A 352 9.86 -4.36 -4.40
C THR A 352 11.25 -4.98 -4.37
N SER A 353 12.17 -4.45 -5.17
CA SER A 353 13.58 -4.81 -5.06
C SER A 353 14.01 -4.50 -3.62
N PRO A 354 14.55 -5.48 -2.87
CA PRO A 354 15.03 -5.21 -1.51
C PRO A 354 16.09 -4.11 -1.52
N SER A 355 16.15 -3.33 -0.43
CA SER A 355 17.17 -2.30 -0.24
C SER A 355 18.57 -2.94 -0.29
N PRO A 356 19.55 -2.30 -0.93
CA PRO A 356 20.95 -2.64 -0.72
C PRO A 356 21.40 -2.29 0.72
N ASP A 357 22.47 -2.94 1.15
CA ASP A 357 23.19 -2.81 2.43
C ASP A 357 24.69 -2.90 2.12
N LEU A 358 25.36 -1.74 2.01
CA LEU A 358 26.71 -1.61 1.48
C LEU A 358 27.71 -1.32 2.61
N THR A 359 28.68 -2.22 2.78
CA THR A 359 29.80 -1.99 3.70
C THR A 359 31.12 -1.76 2.95
N PRO A 360 31.86 -0.66 3.22
CA PRO A 360 33.22 -0.49 2.75
C PRO A 360 34.20 -1.12 3.76
N ALA A 361 35.31 -1.64 3.26
CA ALA A 361 36.47 -2.04 4.06
C ALA A 361 37.72 -1.41 3.44
N ILE A 362 38.48 -0.63 4.21
CA ILE A 362 39.75 -0.01 3.81
C ILE A 362 40.94 -0.81 4.34
N THR A 363 42.01 -0.87 3.58
CA THR A 363 43.27 -1.49 3.99
C THR A 363 44.41 -0.63 3.48
N VAL A 364 45.42 -0.45 4.33
CA VAL A 364 46.64 0.31 4.03
C VAL A 364 47.86 -0.57 4.23
N THR A 365 48.81 -0.52 3.30
CA THR A 365 50.09 -1.24 3.40
C THR A 365 51.21 -0.40 2.78
N PRO A 366 52.37 -0.23 3.45
CA PRO A 366 52.57 -0.43 4.89
C PRO A 366 51.69 0.53 5.71
N ASN A 367 51.39 0.18 6.96
CA ASN A 367 50.70 1.09 7.91
C ASN A 367 51.64 1.69 8.98
N VAL A 368 52.96 1.55 8.79
CA VAL A 368 54.00 2.18 9.61
C VAL A 368 54.90 3.02 8.73
N MET A 369 54.89 4.34 8.95
CA MET A 369 55.58 5.32 8.09
C MET A 369 56.79 5.92 8.82
N ASN A 370 57.97 5.89 8.20
CA ASN A 370 59.18 6.55 8.70
C ASN A 370 59.62 7.61 7.68
N GLY A 371 59.38 8.89 7.98
CA GLY A 371 59.61 9.98 7.04
C GLY A 371 58.63 9.97 5.86
N GLU A 372 59.19 9.90 4.65
CA GLU A 372 58.43 9.87 3.39
C GLU A 372 58.33 8.43 2.88
N VAL A 373 57.11 7.92 2.74
CA VAL A 373 56.83 6.51 2.44
C VAL A 373 55.72 6.39 1.40
N SER A 374 55.98 5.65 0.32
CA SER A 374 54.95 5.19 -0.61
C SER A 374 54.12 4.07 0.04
N PHE A 375 52.81 4.15 -0.06
CA PHE A 375 51.88 3.15 0.44
C PHE A 375 50.72 2.88 -0.52
N GLU A 376 50.19 1.68 -0.44
CA GLU A 376 48.99 1.24 -1.13
C GLU A 376 47.75 1.47 -0.25
N VAL A 377 46.71 2.07 -0.82
CA VAL A 377 45.35 2.13 -0.26
C VAL A 377 44.46 1.24 -1.11
N ILE A 378 43.73 0.33 -0.47
CA ILE A 378 42.75 -0.54 -1.11
C ILE A 378 41.43 -0.38 -0.36
N VAL A 379 40.33 -0.24 -1.09
CA VAL A 379 38.97 -0.16 -0.55
C VAL A 379 38.10 -1.17 -1.30
N ARG A 380 37.50 -2.11 -0.57
CA ARG A 380 36.48 -3.03 -1.08
C ARG A 380 35.12 -2.58 -0.58
N VAL A 381 34.14 -2.47 -1.47
CA VAL A 381 32.73 -2.36 -1.09
C VAL A 381 32.04 -3.69 -1.35
N THR A 382 31.19 -4.10 -0.41
CA THR A 382 30.43 -5.37 -0.46
C THR A 382 28.96 -5.08 -0.23
N GLU A 383 28.09 -5.64 -1.07
CA GLU A 383 26.65 -5.72 -0.84
C GLU A 383 26.37 -6.91 0.09
N LEU A 384 25.77 -6.65 1.25
CA LEU A 384 25.45 -7.65 2.27
C LEU A 384 23.97 -8.09 2.23
N GLY A 385 23.11 -7.29 1.62
CA GLY A 385 21.68 -7.54 1.51
C GLY A 385 21.30 -8.37 0.30
N ALA A 386 19.98 -8.53 0.13
CA ALA A 386 19.40 -9.11 -1.09
C ALA A 386 19.22 -8.06 -2.22
N GLY A 387 19.52 -6.79 -1.94
CA GLY A 387 19.29 -5.66 -2.84
C GLY A 387 20.38 -5.50 -3.89
N ALA A 388 20.00 -5.00 -5.06
CA ALA A 388 20.96 -4.52 -6.06
C ALA A 388 21.08 -3.00 -5.96
N ALA A 389 22.29 -2.53 -5.68
CA ALA A 389 22.67 -1.14 -5.66
C ALA A 389 22.88 -0.63 -7.10
N THR A 390 21.78 -0.42 -7.85
CA THR A 390 21.77 -0.17 -9.31
C THR A 390 22.22 1.22 -9.79
N ASP A 391 22.26 2.24 -8.94
CA ASP A 391 22.74 3.60 -9.24
C ASP A 391 24.25 3.77 -8.98
N PRO A 392 24.88 4.89 -9.38
CA PRO A 392 26.28 5.17 -9.07
C PRO A 392 26.54 5.33 -7.55
N LEU A 393 27.42 4.50 -7.02
CA LEU A 393 27.88 4.57 -5.63
C LEU A 393 28.95 5.66 -5.46
N THR A 394 28.79 6.56 -4.48
CA THR A 394 29.82 7.53 -4.10
C THR A 394 30.41 7.23 -2.72
N LEU A 395 31.73 7.16 -2.66
CA LEU A 395 32.53 6.91 -1.47
C LEU A 395 33.58 8.01 -1.31
N VAL A 396 33.82 8.44 -0.06
CA VAL A 396 34.72 9.53 0.28
C VAL A 396 35.79 9.10 1.28
N ILE A 397 37.00 9.66 1.11
CA ILE A 397 38.09 9.58 2.08
C ILE A 397 38.46 11.03 2.45
N PRO A 398 38.47 11.44 3.74
CA PRO A 398 38.86 12.80 4.12
C PRO A 398 40.27 13.15 3.67
N ARG A 399 40.47 14.37 3.17
CA ARG A 399 41.79 14.89 2.85
C ARG A 399 42.61 15.15 4.11
N ASP A 400 43.90 14.86 4.04
CA ASP A 400 44.86 15.20 5.09
C ASP A 400 46.15 15.70 4.44
N THR A 401 46.81 16.69 5.04
CA THR A 401 48.03 17.28 4.48
C THR A 401 49.26 16.37 4.56
N ARG A 402 49.18 15.27 5.34
CA ARG A 402 50.27 14.28 5.49
C ARG A 402 50.34 13.29 4.33
N TRP A 403 49.36 13.23 3.44
CA TRP A 403 49.43 12.34 2.27
C TRP A 403 48.77 12.90 1.02
N SER A 404 49.13 12.33 -0.12
CA SER A 404 48.49 12.61 -1.41
C SER A 404 48.56 11.38 -2.31
N LEU A 405 47.72 11.30 -3.35
CA LEU A 405 47.83 10.24 -4.36
C LEU A 405 49.18 10.36 -5.08
N ASP A 406 49.85 9.23 -5.27
CA ASP A 406 51.09 9.13 -6.06
C ASP A 406 50.74 9.15 -7.55
N GLY A 407 50.56 10.37 -8.07
CA GLY A 407 50.13 10.62 -9.44
C GLY A 407 48.60 10.55 -9.65
N PRO A 408 48.13 10.48 -10.91
CA PRO A 408 46.71 10.39 -11.23
C PRO A 408 46.16 9.01 -10.90
N TYR A 409 44.86 8.95 -10.56
CA TYR A 409 44.16 7.68 -10.35
C TYR A 409 44.18 6.82 -11.62
N ALA A 410 44.82 5.66 -11.54
CA ALA A 410 45.02 4.75 -12.66
C ALA A 410 43.86 3.73 -12.77
N SER A 411 42.83 4.08 -13.53
CA SER A 411 41.66 3.22 -13.80
C SER A 411 42.02 1.90 -14.48
N ALA A 412 43.13 1.84 -15.23
CA ALA A 412 43.58 0.63 -15.91
C ALA A 412 44.29 -0.39 -14.99
N THR A 413 44.58 -0.04 -13.72
CA THR A 413 45.31 -0.93 -12.79
C THR A 413 44.43 -2.09 -12.33
N LYS A 414 44.85 -3.33 -12.59
CA LYS A 414 44.09 -4.55 -12.27
C LYS A 414 44.51 -5.28 -11.00
N SER A 415 45.63 -4.90 -10.39
CA SER A 415 46.05 -5.44 -9.09
C SER A 415 46.94 -4.45 -8.35
N LEU A 416 46.85 -4.46 -7.02
CA LEU A 416 47.70 -3.67 -6.12
C LEU A 416 47.92 -4.45 -4.82
N ALA A 417 49.15 -4.46 -4.29
CA ALA A 417 49.55 -5.24 -3.11
C ALA A 417 49.14 -6.74 -3.13
N GLY A 418 48.96 -7.33 -4.31
CA GLY A 418 48.50 -8.72 -4.47
C GLY A 418 46.99 -8.93 -4.39
N VAL A 419 46.20 -7.86 -4.31
CA VAL A 419 44.73 -7.86 -4.38
C VAL A 419 44.29 -7.47 -5.79
N ASP A 420 43.31 -8.17 -6.35
CA ASP A 420 42.72 -7.82 -7.65
C ASP A 420 41.79 -6.61 -7.54
N LEU A 421 41.83 -5.73 -8.55
CA LEU A 421 41.13 -4.44 -8.57
C LEU A 421 40.16 -4.32 -9.76
N ASN A 422 39.05 -3.65 -9.49
CA ASN A 422 38.02 -3.22 -10.42
C ASN A 422 38.15 -1.72 -10.77
N ASN A 423 39.37 -1.15 -10.75
CA ASN A 423 39.61 0.30 -10.92
C ASN A 423 38.99 0.93 -12.18
N ASP A 424 38.64 0.14 -13.20
CA ASP A 424 37.98 0.58 -14.42
C ASP A 424 36.46 0.82 -14.24
N GLN A 425 35.88 0.32 -13.16
CA GLN A 425 34.50 0.62 -12.73
C GLN A 425 34.41 1.93 -11.94
N TRP A 426 35.55 2.43 -11.45
CA TRP A 426 35.64 3.57 -10.54
C TRP A 426 36.26 4.80 -11.21
N CYS A 427 35.80 5.99 -10.85
CA CYS A 427 36.45 7.25 -11.19
C CYS A 427 36.78 8.06 -9.93
N TYR A 428 37.85 8.82 -10.00
CA TYR A 428 38.33 9.70 -8.93
C TYR A 428 38.04 11.16 -9.29
N ASP A 429 37.47 11.89 -8.34
CA ASP A 429 37.17 13.31 -8.42
C ASP A 429 37.94 14.06 -7.33
N ALA A 430 38.81 14.96 -7.77
CA ALA A 430 39.68 15.77 -6.93
C ALA A 430 39.14 17.18 -6.70
N SER A 431 37.94 17.52 -7.18
CA SER A 431 37.39 18.88 -7.10
C SER A 431 36.90 19.27 -5.71
N ASP A 432 36.54 18.28 -4.88
CA ASP A 432 36.12 18.52 -3.50
C ASP A 432 37.32 18.94 -2.62
N PRO A 433 37.22 20.05 -1.85
CA PRO A 433 38.31 20.58 -1.03
C PRO A 433 38.47 19.86 0.32
N ALA A 434 37.49 19.07 0.76
CA ALA A 434 37.49 18.34 2.03
C ALA A 434 37.72 16.83 1.84
N TYR A 435 37.33 16.27 0.69
CA TYR A 435 37.35 14.83 0.42
C TYR A 435 38.10 14.45 -0.86
N HIS A 436 38.69 13.26 -0.85
CA HIS A 436 38.98 12.48 -2.04
C HIS A 436 37.72 11.69 -2.38
N VAL A 437 37.11 11.95 -3.55
CA VAL A 437 35.82 11.36 -3.92
C VAL A 437 36.04 10.27 -4.97
N PHE A 438 35.52 9.07 -4.71
CA PHE A 438 35.54 7.93 -5.61
C PHE A 438 34.11 7.53 -5.96
N ARG A 439 33.81 7.34 -7.25
CA ARG A 439 32.48 6.93 -7.71
C ARG A 439 32.54 5.68 -8.55
N ASN A 440 31.73 4.67 -8.23
CA ASN A 440 31.50 3.53 -9.10
C ASN A 440 30.28 3.82 -9.99
N ASN A 441 30.44 3.76 -11.31
CA ASN A 441 29.38 4.13 -12.26
C ASN A 441 28.51 2.97 -12.75
N LEU A 442 28.73 1.75 -12.23
CA LEU A 442 28.00 0.53 -12.62
C LEU A 442 27.05 0.02 -11.52
N GLY A 443 27.22 0.49 -10.29
CA GLY A 443 26.53 -0.06 -9.13
C GLY A 443 27.13 -1.40 -8.67
N LEU A 444 26.47 -2.03 -7.68
CA LEU A 444 26.77 -3.39 -7.22
C LEU A 444 25.50 -4.25 -7.32
N GLY A 445 25.61 -5.47 -7.83
CA GLY A 445 24.52 -6.45 -7.80
C GLY A 445 24.35 -7.08 -6.42
N GLU A 446 23.25 -7.80 -6.23
CA GLU A 446 22.98 -8.63 -5.04
C GLU A 446 24.19 -9.49 -4.66
N GLY A 447 24.64 -9.39 -3.40
CA GLY A 447 25.80 -10.14 -2.88
C GLY A 447 27.15 -9.87 -3.58
N ALA A 448 27.23 -8.85 -4.44
CA ALA A 448 28.44 -8.54 -5.18
C ALA A 448 29.46 -7.74 -4.35
N MET A 449 30.70 -7.69 -4.85
CA MET A 449 31.73 -6.80 -4.31
C MET A 449 32.49 -6.11 -5.45
N SER A 450 32.96 -4.89 -5.19
CA SER A 450 33.85 -4.14 -6.09
C SER A 450 34.98 -3.53 -5.28
N THR A 451 36.22 -3.75 -5.73
CA THR A 451 37.43 -3.29 -5.04
C THR A 451 38.15 -2.26 -5.90
N PHE A 452 38.55 -1.14 -5.32
CA PHE A 452 39.45 -0.18 -5.96
C PHE A 452 40.67 0.09 -5.10
N GLY A 453 41.75 0.56 -5.71
CA GLY A 453 42.98 0.89 -4.99
C GLY A 453 43.86 1.87 -5.74
N PHE A 454 44.70 2.56 -5.00
CA PHE A 454 45.63 3.56 -5.49
C PHE A 454 46.90 3.61 -4.64
N LYS A 455 47.97 4.17 -5.22
CA LYS A 455 49.18 4.49 -4.47
C LYS A 455 49.09 5.90 -3.91
N ALA A 456 49.67 6.09 -2.75
CA ALA A 456 49.76 7.37 -2.07
C ALA A 456 51.16 7.55 -1.49
N LEU A 457 51.58 8.81 -1.36
CA LEU A 457 52.82 9.20 -0.70
C LEU A 457 52.45 9.81 0.66
N PHE A 458 52.92 9.20 1.75
CA PHE A 458 52.83 9.73 3.10
C PHE A 458 54.09 10.53 3.43
N ASN A 459 53.95 11.66 4.13
CA ASN A 459 55.04 12.47 4.64
C ASN A 459 54.75 12.86 6.10
N SER A 460 55.52 12.29 7.04
CA SER A 460 55.39 12.58 8.47
C SER A 460 56.03 13.90 8.91
N GLY A 461 56.82 14.53 8.04
CA GLY A 461 57.69 15.65 8.37
C GLY A 461 58.59 15.33 9.57
N ASN A 462 58.62 16.24 10.54
CA ASN A 462 59.38 16.11 11.79
C ASN A 462 58.51 15.60 12.97
N ALA A 463 57.35 15.00 12.69
CA ALA A 463 56.40 14.58 13.71
C ALA A 463 56.32 13.06 13.87
N LYS A 464 55.91 12.61 15.06
CA LYS A 464 55.48 11.24 15.31
C LYS A 464 54.06 11.23 15.86
N GLY A 465 53.29 10.18 15.57
CA GLY A 465 51.92 10.07 16.05
C GLY A 465 51.14 8.94 15.39
N VAL A 466 49.83 9.05 15.49
CA VAL A 466 48.85 8.15 14.87
C VAL A 466 47.97 8.98 13.95
N TYR A 467 47.69 8.47 12.76
CA TYR A 467 46.67 8.96 11.85
C TYR A 467 45.67 7.84 11.57
N THR A 468 44.42 8.19 11.39
CA THR A 468 43.36 7.25 10.99
C THR A 468 42.88 7.67 9.62
N ILE A 469 43.01 6.80 8.64
CA ILE A 469 42.42 7.00 7.31
C ILE A 469 41.04 6.34 7.29
N THR A 470 40.01 7.14 7.08
CA THR A 470 38.61 6.71 7.10
C THR A 470 38.06 6.67 5.70
N THR A 471 37.32 5.62 5.37
CA THR A 471 36.48 5.54 4.17
C THR A 471 35.02 5.62 4.58
N GLN A 472 34.18 6.30 3.80
CA GLN A 472 32.74 6.38 4.06
C GLN A 472 31.93 6.39 2.77
N ILE A 473 30.87 5.58 2.72
CA ILE A 473 29.81 5.67 1.71
C ILE A 473 28.88 6.83 2.11
N LEU A 474 28.60 7.75 1.19
CA LEU A 474 27.74 8.90 1.50
C LEU A 474 26.27 8.44 1.68
N PRO A 475 25.58 8.85 2.77
CA PRO A 475 24.18 8.51 3.02
C PRO A 475 23.23 8.93 1.91
N GLY A 476 22.18 8.14 1.67
CA GLY A 476 21.11 8.46 0.71
C GLY A 476 21.47 8.21 -0.76
N ASN A 477 22.62 7.57 -1.05
CA ASN A 477 22.89 7.03 -2.37
C ASN A 477 22.13 5.71 -2.58
N ASN A 478 21.73 5.45 -3.83
CA ASN A 478 21.47 4.10 -4.33
C ASN A 478 20.36 3.30 -3.60
N GLY A 479 19.42 3.98 -2.95
CA GLY A 479 18.32 3.34 -2.21
C GLY A 479 18.73 2.69 -0.88
N GLU A 480 20.00 2.80 -0.47
CA GLU A 480 20.48 2.23 0.78
C GLU A 480 19.94 2.97 2.01
N THR A 481 19.38 2.22 2.95
CA THR A 481 18.80 2.75 4.19
C THR A 481 19.58 2.41 5.46
N MET A 482 20.45 1.39 5.42
CA MET A 482 21.12 0.83 6.60
C MET A 482 22.46 1.52 6.92
N THR A 483 22.48 2.84 7.13
CA THR A 483 23.73 3.64 7.18
C THR A 483 24.72 3.36 8.34
N SER A 484 24.58 2.25 9.07
CA SER A 484 25.29 1.94 10.32
C SER A 484 26.67 1.28 10.12
N ASN A 485 26.92 0.70 8.95
CA ASN A 485 28.10 -0.06 8.54
C ASN A 485 28.81 0.58 7.32
N ASN A 486 28.43 1.81 6.96
CA ASN A 486 28.87 2.56 5.77
C ASN A 486 30.23 3.24 5.92
N SER A 487 30.99 2.91 6.97
CA SER A 487 32.30 3.50 7.22
C SER A 487 33.26 2.50 7.85
N ASP A 488 34.50 2.54 7.41
CA ASP A 488 35.61 1.77 7.97
C ASP A 488 36.86 2.64 8.10
N SER A 489 37.85 2.22 8.88
CA SER A 489 39.02 3.03 9.22
C SER A 489 40.25 2.23 9.57
N GLU A 490 41.37 2.52 8.89
CA GLU A 490 42.67 1.90 9.14
C GLU A 490 43.61 2.87 9.88
N LYS A 491 44.48 2.32 10.73
CA LYS A 491 45.38 3.08 11.59
C LYS A 491 46.80 3.10 11.01
N ILE A 492 47.32 4.30 10.78
CA ILE A 492 48.69 4.55 10.33
C ILE A 492 49.51 5.11 11.49
N ASP A 493 50.51 4.36 11.95
CA ASP A 493 51.53 4.86 12.88
C ASP A 493 52.64 5.57 12.08
N TYR A 494 53.07 6.76 12.51
CA TYR A 494 54.12 7.50 11.81
C TYR A 494 55.18 8.07 12.74
N PHE A 495 56.40 8.16 12.20
CA PHE A 495 57.59 8.65 12.88
C PHE A 495 58.35 9.66 12.01
N SER A 496 59.03 10.61 12.65
CA SER A 496 60.01 11.48 12.01
C SER A 496 61.16 10.63 11.46
N HIS A 497 61.74 11.07 10.33
CA HIS A 497 62.89 10.40 9.73
C HIS A 497 64.18 10.52 10.58
#